data_AF-A0A519EKL6-F1
#
_entry.id   AF-A0A519EKL6-F1
#
_cell.length_a   1.000
_cell.length_b   1.000
_cell.length_c   1.000
_cell.angle_alpha   90.00
_cell.angle_beta   90.00
_cell.angle_gamma   90.00
#
_symmetry.space_group_name_H-M   'P 1'
#
loop_
_entity.id
_entity.type
_entity.pdbx_description
1 polymer ?
#
loop_
_entity_poly.entity_id
_entity_poly.type
_entity_poly.pdbx_seq_one_letter_code
_entity_poly.pdbx_strand_id
1 'polypeptide(L)' 'WKEGKPSIHAHGIVTDATFIGAGGHFLGMTVGTGSCEITVILHPHKLERFVDPAIGANVLGLHPGAK' A
#
# COMPACT_ATOMS: atom_id res chain seq x y z
N TRP A 1 -7.16 3.14 -6.55
CA TRP A 1 -6.89 4.25 -7.48
C TRP A 1 -6.95 5.56 -6.70
N LYS A 2 -6.35 6.63 -7.23
CA LYS A 2 -6.59 8.00 -6.79
C LYS A 2 -6.36 8.91 -7.99
N GLU A 3 -7.35 9.75 -8.32
CA GLU A 3 -7.26 10.70 -9.44
C GLU A 3 -6.83 10.03 -10.76
N GLY A 4 -7.39 8.85 -11.04
CA GLY A 4 -7.12 8.09 -12.26
C GLY A 4 -5.77 7.36 -12.29
N LYS A 5 -4.96 7.42 -11.24
CA LYS A 5 -3.67 6.71 -11.14
C LYS A 5 -3.72 5.54 -10.13
N PRO A 6 -2.87 4.51 -10.29
CA PRO A 6 -2.67 3.51 -9.24
C PRO A 6 -2.26 4.18 -7.93
N SER A 7 -2.82 3.72 -6.82
CA SER A 7 -2.51 4.23 -5.49
C SER A 7 -2.27 3.06 -4.56
N ILE A 8 -0.99 2.74 -4.37
CA ILE A 8 -0.52 1.58 -3.61
C ILE A 8 -0.39 1.96 -2.15
N HIS A 9 -0.81 1.06 -1.27
CA HIS A 9 -0.61 1.18 0.16
C HIS A 9 -0.01 -0.14 0.63
N ALA A 10 1.29 -0.09 0.93
CA ALA A 10 2.07 -1.25 1.29
C ALA A 10 2.78 -0.98 2.60
N HIS A 11 2.71 -1.96 3.49
CA HIS A 11 3.49 -2.01 4.72
C HIS A 11 4.36 -3.27 4.64
N GLY A 12 5.44 -3.28 5.41
CA GLY A 12 6.20 -4.50 5.60
C GLY A 12 7.23 -4.39 6.69
N ILE A 13 7.91 -5.51 6.89
CA ILE A 13 8.93 -5.72 7.91
C ILE A 13 10.14 -6.33 7.20
N VAL A 14 11.32 -5.82 7.54
CA VAL A 14 12.61 -6.28 7.02
C VAL A 14 13.53 -6.58 8.19
N THR A 15 14.57 -7.38 7.94
CA THR A 15 15.64 -7.68 8.88
C THR A 15 16.98 -7.47 8.22
N ASP A 16 17.99 -7.10 8.99
CA ASP A 16 19.39 -7.17 8.57
C ASP A 16 20.05 -8.46 9.10
N ALA A 17 21.39 -8.52 9.05
CA ALA A 17 22.17 -9.67 9.53
C ALA A 17 22.04 -9.93 11.04
N THR A 18 21.48 -9.00 11.83
CA THR A 18 21.22 -9.16 13.27
C THR A 18 19.87 -9.83 13.55
N PHE A 19 19.05 -10.05 12.50
CA PHE A 19 17.69 -10.59 12.60
C PHE A 19 16.69 -9.71 13.37
N ILE A 20 17.06 -8.47 13.72
CA ILE A 20 16.14 -7.52 14.35
C ILE A 20 15.17 -6.98 13.30
N GLY A 21 13.88 -7.01 13.62
CA GLY A 21 12.82 -6.50 12.75
C GLY A 21 12.73 -4.97 12.77
N ALA A 22 12.69 -4.37 11.60
CA ALA A 22 12.32 -2.97 11.39
C ALA A 22 11.25 -2.88 10.28
N GLY A 23 10.39 -1.87 10.31
CA GLY A 23 9.31 -1.79 9.33
C GLY A 23 8.42 -0.57 9.49
N GLY A 24 7.35 -0.56 8.71
CA GLY A 24 6.36 0.53 8.71
C GLY A 24 5.72 0.73 7.35
N HIS A 25 5.41 2.00 7.05
CA HIS A 25 4.81 2.42 5.79
C HIS A 25 5.88 2.55 4.69
N PHE A 26 5.69 1.87 3.56
CA PHE A 26 6.66 1.92 2.46
C PHE A 26 6.44 3.14 1.56
N LEU A 27 7.53 3.87 1.32
CA LEU A 27 7.62 4.89 0.26
C LEU A 27 8.19 4.30 -1.04
N GLY A 28 9.04 3.28 -0.92
CA GLY A 28 9.64 2.57 -2.04
C GLY A 28 10.62 1.52 -1.53
N MET A 29 10.92 0.56 -2.40
CA MET A 29 11.97 -0.44 -2.21
C MET A 29 12.48 -0.90 -3.56
N THR A 30 13.73 -1.33 -3.60
CA THR A 30 14.38 -1.88 -4.79
C THR A 30 14.96 -3.23 -4.43
N VAL A 31 14.67 -4.24 -5.25
CA VAL A 31 15.23 -5.59 -5.08
C VAL A 31 16.75 -5.51 -5.26
N GLY A 32 17.50 -6.08 -4.31
CA GLY A 32 18.95 -6.26 -4.41
C GLY A 32 19.32 -7.52 -5.20
N THR A 33 20.40 -8.20 -4.81
CA THR A 33 20.76 -9.50 -5.40
C THR A 33 19.84 -10.60 -4.87
N GLY A 34 18.74 -10.86 -5.57
CA GLY A 34 17.74 -11.85 -5.20
C GLY A 34 16.44 -11.68 -5.97
N SER A 35 15.32 -12.04 -5.34
CA SER A 35 13.97 -11.90 -5.88
C SER A 35 13.03 -11.24 -4.86
N CYS A 36 11.87 -10.77 -5.34
CA CYS A 36 10.74 -10.40 -4.51
C CYS A 36 9.50 -11.11 -5.08
N GLU A 37 8.91 -12.00 -4.30
CA GLU A 37 7.76 -12.80 -4.70
C GLU A 37 6.48 -12.15 -4.16
N ILE A 38 5.52 -11.87 -5.05
CA ILE A 38 4.31 -11.12 -4.72
C ILE A 38 3.09 -11.91 -5.20
N THR A 39 2.19 -12.23 -4.28
CA THR A 39 0.86 -12.76 -4.61
C THR A 39 -0.14 -11.62 -4.68
N VAL A 40 -0.86 -11.48 -5.79
CA VAL A 40 -1.90 -10.46 -5.99
C VAL A 40 -3.26 -11.12 -6.08
N ILE A 41 -4.18 -10.70 -5.21
CA ILE A 41 -5.59 -11.09 -5.25
C ILE A 41 -6.37 -9.96 -5.93
N LEU A 42 -6.96 -10.23 -7.09
CA LEU A 42 -7.74 -9.24 -7.82
C LEU A 42 -9.18 -9.21 -7.31
N HIS A 43 -9.69 -8.00 -7.06
CA HIS A 43 -11.10 -7.76 -6.76
C HIS A 43 -11.83 -7.22 -8.00
N PRO A 44 -13.12 -7.54 -8.19
CA PRO A 44 -13.88 -7.13 -9.38
C PRO A 44 -14.26 -5.63 -9.37
N HIS A 45 -14.15 -4.95 -8.22
CA HIS A 45 -14.57 -3.56 -8.07
C HIS A 45 -13.39 -2.60 -8.23
N LYS A 46 -13.60 -1.52 -8.98
CA LYS A 46 -12.66 -0.39 -8.99
C LYS A 46 -12.84 0.42 -7.71
N LEU A 47 -11.82 0.41 -6.85
CA LEU A 47 -11.80 1.17 -5.60
C LEU A 47 -10.92 2.43 -5.72
N GLU A 48 -11.41 3.53 -5.17
CA GLU A 48 -10.74 4.84 -5.13
C GLU A 48 -10.34 5.18 -3.69
N ARG A 49 -9.26 5.96 -3.55
CA ARG A 49 -8.90 6.60 -2.29
C ARG A 49 -9.32 8.05 -2.31
N PHE A 50 -9.71 8.53 -1.14
CA PHE A 50 -10.02 9.93 -0.89
C PHE A 50 -9.33 10.36 0.41
N VAL A 51 -9.18 11.68 0.63
CA VAL A 51 -8.66 12.21 1.90
C VAL A 51 -9.83 12.34 2.86
N ASP A 52 -9.82 11.57 3.93
CA ASP A 52 -10.78 11.71 5.02
C ASP A 52 -10.47 13.00 5.79
N PRO A 53 -11.40 13.99 5.84
CA PRO A 53 -11.14 15.27 6.48
C PRO A 53 -10.98 15.18 7.99
N ALA A 54 -11.47 14.13 8.64
CA ALA A 54 -11.35 13.96 10.09
C ALA A 54 -9.92 13.64 10.52
N ILE A 55 -9.13 13.00 9.64
CA ILE A 55 -7.77 12.55 9.94
C ILE A 55 -6.71 13.09 8.97
N GLY A 56 -7.11 13.76 7.89
CA GLY A 56 -6.20 14.32 6.90
C GLY A 56 -5.41 13.26 6.11
N ALA A 57 -5.89 12.03 6.03
CA ALA A 57 -5.18 10.90 5.45
C ALA A 57 -5.99 10.20 4.34
N ASN A 58 -5.29 9.52 3.43
CA ASN A 58 -5.95 8.76 2.37
C ASN A 58 -6.55 7.46 2.91
N VAL A 59 -7.86 7.28 2.77
CA VAL A 59 -8.60 6.07 3.15
C VAL A 59 -9.11 5.35 1.90
N LEU A 60 -9.27 4.03 1.98
CA LEU A 60 -9.84 3.22 0.90
C LEU A 60 -11.38 3.27 0.96
N GLY A 61 -12.03 3.82 -0.07
CA GLY A 61 -13.48 3.78 -0.20
C GLY A 61 -13.96 2.41 -0.67
N LEU A 62 -14.88 1.78 0.08
CA LEU A 62 -15.38 0.43 -0.20
C LEU A 62 -16.70 0.40 -0.97
N HIS A 63 -17.41 1.52 -1.08
CA HIS A 63 -18.68 1.62 -1.81
C HIS A 63 -18.64 2.76 -2.84
N PRO A 64 -19.51 2.72 -3.86
CA PRO A 64 -19.67 3.83 -4.79
C PRO A 64 -19.93 5.13 -4.04
N GLY A 65 -19.22 6.20 -4.43
CA GLY A 65 -19.41 7.53 -3.86
C GLY A 65 -18.78 7.77 -2.48
N ALA A 66 -18.02 6.84 -1.92
CA ALA A 66 -17.23 7.09 -0.71
C ALA A 66 -16.29 8.30 -0.90
N LYS A 67 -16.42 9.31 -0.03
CA LYS A 67 -15.69 10.59 -0.02
C LYS A 67 -15.59 11.13 1.40
#